data_AF-X1RSD4-F1
#
_entry.id   AF-X1RSD4-F1
#
_cell.length_a   1.000
_cell.length_b   1.000
_cell.length_c   1.000
_cell.angle_alpha   90.00
_cell.angle_beta   90.00
_cell.angle_gamma   90.00
#
_symmetry.space_group_name_H-M   'P 1'
#
loop_
_entity.id
_entity.type
_entity.pdbx_description
1 polymer ?
#
loop_
_entity_poly.entity_id
_entity_poly.type
_entity_poly.pdbx_seq_one_letter_code
_entity_poly.pdbx_strand_id
1 'polypeptide(L)'
;MGREKEYRQRLKYQVSSVKRKTLETQIAVQFMNELGMSPIESRLLARRMGQWLMRKPGFRSPNQIAIEATRGRGNFLRSGKGSSTSIKITPYEEEDLDLELEYGLKTMQAGRISRLIEQCHDQDALLSIKQLTLLTNITPTSLRARLVAFRNLGIYLPFVGLSKKAREAPSMLRSTWVLPRYLAGESVIQIRKQAAISKGRFAG
;
A
#
# COMPACT_ATOMS: atom_id res chain seq x y z
N MET A 1 5.86 32.09 9.25
CA MET A 1 6.84 31.17 8.63
C MET A 1 7.36 30.05 9.56
N GLY A 2 6.70 29.70 10.69
CA GLY A 2 7.17 28.63 11.62
C GLY A 2 6.47 27.26 11.50
N ARG A 3 5.25 27.20 10.93
CA ARG A 3 4.38 26.01 10.97
C ARG A 3 4.90 24.80 10.19
N GLU A 4 5.62 25.01 9.09
CA GLU A 4 6.06 23.89 8.23
C GLU A 4 7.19 23.07 8.88
N LYS A 5 8.13 23.73 9.56
CA LYS A 5 9.22 23.06 10.28
C LYS A 5 8.71 22.28 11.48
N GLU A 6 7.84 22.89 12.29
CA GLU A 6 7.19 22.23 13.44
C GLU A 6 6.33 21.05 13.02
N TYR A 7 5.54 21.20 11.95
CA TYR A 7 4.75 20.10 11.39
C TYR A 7 5.61 18.91 10.96
N ARG A 8 6.74 19.16 10.26
CA ARG A 8 7.67 18.10 9.86
C ARG A 8 8.35 17.43 11.06
N GLN A 9 8.71 18.18 12.10
CA GLN A 9 9.27 17.60 13.32
C GLN A 9 8.25 16.71 14.05
N ARG A 10 7.01 17.20 14.19
CA ARG A 10 5.90 16.42 14.78
C ARG A 10 5.63 15.15 13.99
N LEU A 11 5.58 15.23 12.66
CA LEU A 11 5.37 14.08 11.80
C LEU A 11 6.50 13.05 11.96
N LYS A 12 7.77 13.49 11.95
CA LYS A 12 8.92 12.59 12.21
C LYS A 12 8.82 11.88 13.55
N TYR A 13 8.44 12.60 14.60
CA TYR A 13 8.23 12.01 15.93
C TYR A 13 7.09 10.98 15.92
N GLN A 14 5.94 11.33 15.34
CA GLN A 14 4.77 10.45 15.26
C GLN A 14 5.11 9.16 14.48
N VAL A 15 5.75 9.28 13.33
CA VAL A 15 6.18 8.13 12.52
C VAL A 15 7.16 7.25 13.29
N SER A 16 8.16 7.85 13.95
CA SER A 16 9.12 7.10 14.77
C SER A 16 8.44 6.34 15.91
N SER A 17 7.45 6.95 16.57
CA SER A 17 6.66 6.32 17.63
C SER A 17 5.85 5.13 17.11
N VAL A 18 5.21 5.26 15.94
CA VAL A 18 4.45 4.16 15.32
C VAL A 18 5.37 3.04 14.86
N LYS A 19 6.51 3.35 14.23
CA LYS A 19 7.47 2.33 13.75
C LYS A 19 7.97 1.42 14.88
N ARG A 20 8.14 1.96 16.10
CA ARG A 20 8.52 1.17 17.29
C ARG A 20 7.48 0.11 17.68
N LYS A 21 6.24 0.23 17.21
CA LYS A 21 5.12 -0.67 17.53
C LYS A 21 4.83 -1.69 16.42
N THR A 22 5.70 -1.79 15.41
CA THR A 22 5.57 -2.77 14.34
C THR A 22 5.93 -4.17 14.85
N LEU A 23 5.35 -5.20 14.21
CA LEU A 23 5.65 -6.59 14.53
C LEU A 23 7.16 -6.89 14.43
N GLU A 24 7.81 -6.43 13.36
CA GLU A 24 9.25 -6.61 13.18
C GLU A 24 10.07 -5.98 14.32
N THR A 25 9.68 -4.79 14.80
CA THR A 25 10.38 -4.15 15.92
C THR A 25 10.12 -4.90 17.23
N GLN A 26 8.90 -5.39 17.46
CA GLN A 26 8.59 -6.18 18.66
C GLN A 26 9.41 -7.48 18.69
N ILE A 27 9.49 -8.18 17.56
CA ILE A 27 10.33 -9.37 17.41
C ILE A 27 11.81 -9.05 17.68
N ALA A 28 12.32 -7.94 17.10
CA ALA A 28 13.71 -7.55 17.31
C ALA A 28 14.00 -7.24 18.79
N VAL A 29 13.07 -6.59 19.49
CA VAL A 29 13.17 -6.33 20.93
C VAL A 29 13.17 -7.63 21.73
N GLN A 30 12.34 -8.61 21.37
CA GLN A 30 12.36 -9.94 22.00
C GLN A 30 13.71 -10.64 21.81
N PHE A 31 14.29 -10.62 20.61
CA PHE A 31 15.62 -11.19 20.37
C PHE A 31 16.72 -10.52 21.20
N MET A 32 16.65 -9.20 21.37
CA MET A 32 17.60 -8.49 22.23
C MET A 32 17.44 -8.90 23.70
N ASN A 33 16.21 -8.92 24.20
CA ASN A 33 15.93 -9.12 25.62
C ASN A 33 16.05 -10.59 26.06
N GLU A 34 15.65 -11.53 25.21
CA GLU A 34 15.58 -12.95 25.55
C GLU A 34 16.81 -13.74 25.08
N LEU A 35 17.44 -13.32 23.97
CA LEU A 35 18.58 -14.04 23.37
C LEU A 35 19.90 -13.26 23.45
N GLY A 36 19.90 -12.03 23.99
CA GLY A 36 21.10 -11.20 24.13
C GLY A 36 21.73 -10.78 22.79
N MET A 37 20.96 -10.84 21.69
CA MET A 37 21.45 -10.54 20.35
C MET A 37 21.80 -9.06 20.17
N SER A 38 22.78 -8.77 19.30
CA SER A 38 23.11 -7.38 18.97
C SER A 38 21.95 -6.70 18.22
N PRO A 39 21.82 -5.35 18.30
CA PRO A 39 20.73 -4.64 17.62
C PRO A 39 20.68 -4.84 16.10
N ILE A 40 21.82 -5.14 15.46
CA ILE A 40 21.88 -5.38 14.02
C ILE A 40 21.37 -6.78 13.70
N GLU A 41 21.85 -7.80 14.42
CA GLU A 41 21.41 -9.19 14.26
C GLU A 41 19.92 -9.33 14.53
N SER A 42 19.43 -8.75 15.63
CA SER A 42 18.01 -8.78 15.99
C SER A 42 17.12 -8.19 14.90
N ARG A 43 17.53 -7.06 14.31
CA ARG A 43 16.78 -6.44 13.19
C ARG A 43 16.80 -7.30 11.93
N LEU A 44 17.97 -7.87 11.59
CA LEU A 44 18.10 -8.72 10.41
C LEU A 44 17.24 -9.99 10.54
N LEU A 45 17.33 -10.65 11.69
CA LEU A 45 16.57 -11.88 11.96
C LEU A 45 15.08 -11.58 12.05
N ALA A 46 14.68 -10.48 12.70
CA ALA A 46 13.28 -10.08 12.78
C ALA A 46 12.65 -9.84 11.41
N ARG A 47 13.38 -9.19 10.49
CA ARG A 47 12.93 -9.00 9.10
C ARG A 47 12.73 -10.33 8.38
N ARG A 48 13.69 -11.26 8.50
CA ARG A 48 13.58 -12.60 7.89
C ARG A 48 12.40 -13.39 8.49
N MET A 49 12.22 -13.32 9.81
CA MET A 49 11.13 -14.01 10.48
C MET A 49 9.77 -13.40 10.11
N GLY A 50 9.67 -12.08 10.00
CA GLY A 50 8.48 -11.40 9.50
C GLY A 50 8.09 -11.86 8.10
N GLN A 51 9.04 -11.90 7.16
CA GLN A 51 8.81 -12.42 5.80
C GLN A 51 8.37 -13.89 5.79
N TRP A 52 8.97 -14.72 6.65
CA TRP A 52 8.61 -16.12 6.80
C TRP A 52 7.20 -16.30 7.38
N LEU A 53 6.84 -15.56 8.43
CA LEU A 53 5.50 -15.56 9.04
C LEU A 53 4.43 -15.19 8.01
N MET A 54 4.68 -14.16 7.19
CA MET A 54 3.75 -13.74 6.14
C MET A 54 3.48 -14.81 5.07
N ARG A 55 4.40 -15.77 4.88
CA ARG A 55 4.22 -16.89 3.95
C ARG A 55 3.52 -18.09 4.58
N LYS A 56 3.31 -18.10 5.90
CA LYS A 56 2.70 -19.24 6.58
C LYS A 56 1.20 -19.29 6.32
N PRO A 57 0.66 -20.46 5.92
CA PRO A 57 -0.78 -20.62 5.77
C PRO A 57 -1.47 -20.36 7.11
N GLY A 58 -2.58 -19.62 7.06
CA GLY A 58 -3.34 -19.27 8.26
C GLY A 58 -2.80 -18.06 9.05
N PHE A 59 -1.56 -17.62 8.83
CA PHE A 59 -1.06 -16.41 9.47
C PHE A 59 -1.78 -15.17 8.90
N ARG A 60 -2.18 -14.28 9.80
CA ARG A 60 -2.78 -12.97 9.49
C ARG A 60 -1.90 -11.90 10.13
N SER A 61 -1.34 -11.01 9.33
CA SER A 61 -0.57 -9.87 9.85
C SER A 61 -1.44 -9.04 10.80
N PRO A 62 -0.87 -8.40 11.85
CA PRO A 62 -1.62 -7.54 12.76
C PRO A 62 -2.45 -6.46 12.05
N ASN A 63 -2.00 -5.99 10.90
CA ASN A 63 -2.66 -4.92 10.14
C ASN A 63 -3.54 -5.45 9.00
N GLN A 64 -3.70 -6.76 8.88
CA GLN A 64 -4.49 -7.39 7.82
C GLN A 64 -5.90 -7.71 8.33
N ILE A 65 -6.92 -7.38 7.54
CA ILE A 65 -8.32 -7.69 7.84
C ILE A 65 -8.90 -8.58 6.74
N ALA A 66 -9.96 -9.32 7.09
CA ALA A 66 -10.81 -9.99 6.11
C ALA A 66 -12.00 -9.09 5.77
N ILE A 67 -12.33 -8.95 4.49
CA ILE A 67 -13.50 -8.20 4.03
C ILE A 67 -14.15 -8.91 2.83
N GLU A 68 -15.46 -8.77 2.70
CA GLU A 68 -16.18 -9.21 1.49
C GLU A 68 -15.90 -8.25 0.32
N ALA A 69 -15.46 -8.77 -0.82
CA ALA A 69 -15.26 -8.02 -2.05
C ALA A 69 -16.04 -8.67 -3.21
N THR A 70 -16.20 -7.95 -4.32
CA THR A 70 -16.82 -8.53 -5.52
C THR A 70 -15.87 -9.58 -6.11
N ARG A 71 -16.34 -10.82 -6.26
CA ARG A 71 -15.55 -11.91 -6.85
C ARG A 71 -15.32 -11.65 -8.33
N GLY A 72 -14.14 -11.98 -8.82
CA GLY A 72 -13.70 -11.88 -10.22
C GLY A 72 -13.05 -10.54 -10.54
N ARG A 73 -11.79 -10.55 -10.99
CA ARG A 73 -11.05 -9.36 -11.46
C ARG A 73 -11.68 -8.67 -12.68
N GLY A 74 -12.57 -9.39 -13.39
CA GLY A 74 -13.34 -8.89 -14.53
C GLY A 74 -14.75 -8.37 -14.20
N ASN A 75 -15.19 -8.45 -12.94
CA ASN A 75 -16.59 -8.22 -12.57
C ASN A 75 -16.88 -6.77 -12.15
N PHE A 76 -16.92 -5.88 -13.15
CA PHE A 76 -17.15 -4.43 -13.00
C PHE A 76 -18.62 -4.05 -12.89
N LEU A 77 -19.36 -4.69 -11.99
CA LEU A 77 -20.80 -4.52 -11.80
C LEU A 77 -21.21 -3.04 -11.70
N ARG A 78 -22.28 -2.66 -12.41
CA ARG A 78 -22.87 -1.31 -12.37
C ARG A 78 -24.09 -1.22 -11.44
N SER A 79 -24.86 -2.30 -11.35
CA SER A 79 -25.99 -2.47 -10.42
C SER A 79 -26.13 -3.94 -10.01
N GLY A 80 -26.86 -4.19 -8.92
CA GLY A 80 -27.11 -5.54 -8.39
C GLY A 80 -26.08 -6.01 -7.35
N LYS A 81 -26.41 -7.11 -6.65
CA LYS A 81 -25.48 -7.85 -5.80
C LYS A 81 -24.83 -8.95 -6.64
N GLY A 82 -23.55 -8.80 -6.94
CA GLY A 82 -22.76 -9.88 -7.51
C GLY A 82 -22.36 -10.92 -6.47
N SER A 83 -21.69 -11.98 -6.93
CA SER A 83 -21.02 -12.91 -6.03
C SER A 83 -19.94 -12.17 -5.24
N SER A 84 -19.93 -12.39 -3.93
CA SER A 84 -18.88 -11.88 -3.05
C SER A 84 -17.90 -12.98 -2.69
N THR A 85 -16.70 -12.57 -2.28
CA THR A 85 -15.70 -13.47 -1.75
C THR A 85 -14.94 -12.76 -0.63
N SER A 86 -14.60 -13.52 0.41
CA SER A 86 -13.78 -13.01 1.50
C SER A 86 -12.33 -12.90 1.05
N ILE A 87 -11.76 -11.71 1.14
CA ILE A 87 -10.36 -11.43 0.79
C ILE A 87 -9.61 -10.86 1.98
N LYS A 88 -8.29 -11.05 2.00
CA LYS A 88 -7.41 -10.50 3.02
C LYS A 88 -6.70 -9.26 2.49
N ILE A 89 -6.86 -8.12 3.16
CA ILE A 89 -6.25 -6.85 2.75
C ILE A 89 -5.56 -6.18 3.93
N THR A 90 -4.63 -5.28 3.67
CA THR A 90 -3.88 -4.56 4.71
C THR A 90 -4.23 -3.07 4.70
N PRO A 91 -5.27 -2.55 5.38
CA PRO A 91 -5.69 -1.15 5.23
C PRO A 91 -4.58 -0.12 5.46
N TYR A 92 -3.69 -0.38 6.42
CA TYR A 92 -2.56 0.47 6.75
C TYR A 92 -1.28 -0.38 6.90
N GLU A 93 -0.15 0.14 6.40
CA GLU A 93 1.13 -0.56 6.47
C GLU A 93 2.27 0.42 6.75
N GLU A 94 3.42 -0.06 7.23
CA GLU A 94 4.55 0.82 7.58
C GLU A 94 5.00 1.67 6.39
N GLU A 95 4.90 1.14 5.16
CA GLU A 95 5.22 1.86 3.94
C GLU A 95 4.41 3.15 3.74
N ASP A 96 3.20 3.23 4.32
CA ASP A 96 2.38 4.44 4.30
C ASP A 96 3.11 5.58 5.02
N LEU A 97 3.76 5.28 6.15
CA LEU A 97 4.49 6.26 6.95
C LEU A 97 5.73 6.77 6.20
N ASP A 98 6.42 5.88 5.48
CA ASP A 98 7.57 6.25 4.65
C ASP A 98 7.15 7.18 3.50
N LEU A 99 6.04 6.85 2.83
CA LEU A 99 5.47 7.70 1.78
C LEU A 99 5.02 9.06 2.31
N GLU A 100 4.45 9.11 3.51
CA GLU A 100 4.02 10.36 4.13
C GLU A 100 5.23 11.24 4.49
N LEU A 101 6.29 10.66 5.07
CA LEU A 101 7.51 11.39 5.37
C LEU A 101 8.22 11.93 4.13
N GLU A 102 8.30 11.12 3.07
CA GLU A 102 9.10 11.45 1.89
C GLU A 102 8.34 12.36 0.92
N TYR A 103 7.03 12.10 0.72
CA TYR A 103 6.25 12.72 -0.35
C TYR A 103 4.91 13.32 0.11
N GLY A 104 4.62 13.28 1.41
CA GLY A 104 3.43 13.86 2.03
C GLY A 104 2.17 13.00 1.95
N LEU A 105 1.13 13.45 2.65
CA LEU A 105 -0.17 12.77 2.82
C LEU A 105 -0.79 12.35 1.48
N LYS A 106 -0.66 13.17 0.44
CA LYS A 106 -1.23 12.85 -0.88
C LYS A 106 -0.58 11.58 -1.44
N THR A 107 0.73 11.45 -1.40
CA THR A 107 1.39 10.29 -1.98
C THR A 107 1.15 9.04 -1.14
N MET A 108 1.14 9.18 0.20
CA MET A 108 0.75 8.08 1.11
C MET A 108 -0.63 7.52 0.78
N GLN A 109 -1.66 8.37 0.69
CA GLN A 109 -3.02 7.92 0.39
C GLN A 109 -3.11 7.25 -1.00
N ALA A 110 -2.35 7.72 -1.98
CA ALA A 110 -2.27 7.10 -3.30
C ALA A 110 -1.63 5.70 -3.24
N GLY A 111 -0.53 5.56 -2.48
CA GLY A 111 0.13 4.28 -2.23
C GLY A 111 -0.81 3.28 -1.57
N ARG A 112 -1.49 3.69 -0.49
CA ARG A 112 -2.51 2.89 0.19
C ARG A 112 -3.63 2.42 -0.74
N ILE A 113 -4.21 3.31 -1.55
CA ILE A 113 -5.25 2.93 -2.53
C ILE A 113 -4.71 1.89 -3.51
N SER A 114 -3.53 2.14 -4.08
CA SER A 114 -2.95 1.23 -5.07
C SER A 114 -2.67 -0.15 -4.49
N ARG A 115 -2.10 -0.22 -3.27
CA ARG A 115 -1.87 -1.49 -2.57
C ARG A 115 -3.16 -2.25 -2.31
N LEU A 116 -4.22 -1.58 -1.85
CA LEU A 116 -5.51 -2.25 -1.61
C LEU A 116 -6.10 -2.84 -2.90
N ILE A 117 -6.06 -2.08 -3.99
CA ILE A 117 -6.54 -2.54 -5.29
C ILE A 117 -5.71 -3.71 -5.81
N GLU A 118 -4.38 -3.64 -5.72
CA GLU A 118 -3.47 -4.72 -6.10
C GLU A 118 -3.73 -6.00 -5.30
N GLN A 119 -3.84 -5.91 -3.96
CA GLN A 119 -4.15 -7.06 -3.11
C GLN A 119 -5.48 -7.74 -3.47
N CYS A 120 -6.47 -6.96 -3.91
CA CYS A 120 -7.76 -7.52 -4.36
C CYS A 120 -7.61 -8.20 -5.71
N HIS A 121 -6.90 -7.55 -6.64
CA HIS A 121 -6.64 -8.10 -7.96
C HIS A 121 -5.88 -9.44 -7.87
N ASP A 122 -4.90 -9.54 -6.98
CA ASP A 122 -4.13 -10.77 -6.74
C ASP A 122 -4.98 -11.91 -6.13
N GLN A 123 -6.12 -11.57 -5.52
CA GLN A 123 -7.09 -12.52 -4.96
C GLN A 123 -8.33 -12.70 -5.86
N ASP A 124 -8.22 -12.34 -7.14
CA ASP A 124 -9.32 -12.38 -8.12
C ASP A 124 -10.59 -11.68 -7.61
N ALA A 125 -10.46 -10.46 -7.08
CA ALA A 125 -11.57 -9.68 -6.55
C ALA A 125 -11.43 -8.18 -6.84
N LEU A 126 -12.53 -7.44 -6.68
CA LEU A 126 -12.60 -5.99 -6.85
C LEU A 126 -13.26 -5.32 -5.64
N LEU A 127 -12.68 -4.20 -5.20
CA LEU A 127 -13.30 -3.32 -4.21
C LEU A 127 -14.20 -2.28 -4.89
N SER A 128 -15.28 -1.93 -4.20
CA SER A 128 -16.12 -0.81 -4.58
C SER A 128 -15.53 0.53 -4.12
N ILE A 129 -15.97 1.61 -4.76
CA ILE A 129 -15.66 2.99 -4.32
C ILE A 129 -15.99 3.20 -2.85
N LYS A 130 -17.14 2.69 -2.38
CA LYS A 130 -17.57 2.81 -0.97
C LYS A 130 -16.57 2.16 -0.02
N GLN A 131 -16.11 0.96 -0.35
CA GLN A 131 -15.11 0.24 0.45
C GLN A 131 -13.77 0.96 0.42
N LEU A 132 -13.32 1.41 -0.76
CA LEU A 132 -12.07 2.16 -0.87
C LEU A 132 -12.12 3.45 -0.04
N THR A 133 -13.22 4.21 -0.08
CA THR A 133 -13.36 5.42 0.76
C THR A 133 -13.38 5.10 2.24
N LEU A 134 -14.04 4.01 2.65
CA LEU A 134 -14.08 3.56 4.05
C LEU A 134 -12.69 3.17 4.54
N LEU A 135 -11.98 2.33 3.79
CA LEU A 135 -10.68 1.78 4.17
C LEU A 135 -9.56 2.82 4.15
N THR A 136 -9.70 3.86 3.34
CA THR A 136 -8.66 4.90 3.19
C THR A 136 -9.00 6.21 3.90
N ASN A 137 -10.20 6.33 4.46
CA ASN A 137 -10.72 7.53 5.13
C ASN A 137 -10.54 8.80 4.28
N ILE A 138 -10.96 8.74 3.01
CA ILE A 138 -10.96 9.88 2.10
C ILE A 138 -12.32 10.06 1.43
N THR A 139 -12.58 11.28 0.98
CA THR A 139 -13.81 11.59 0.23
C THR A 139 -13.82 10.91 -1.15
N PRO A 140 -15.01 10.60 -1.70
CA PRO A 140 -15.12 10.07 -3.05
C PRO A 140 -14.44 10.95 -4.12
N THR A 141 -14.50 12.28 -3.96
CA THR A 141 -13.85 13.24 -4.86
C THR A 141 -12.33 13.09 -4.84
N SER A 142 -11.72 13.02 -3.64
CA SER A 142 -10.29 12.79 -3.47
C SER A 142 -9.86 11.43 -4.02
N LEU A 143 -10.65 10.38 -3.79
CA LEU A 143 -10.39 9.06 -4.34
C LEU A 143 -10.37 9.08 -5.88
N ARG A 144 -11.38 9.69 -6.52
CA ARG A 144 -11.45 9.81 -7.98
C ARG A 144 -10.24 10.56 -8.54
N ALA A 145 -9.87 11.69 -7.94
CA ALA A 145 -8.70 12.46 -8.38
C ALA A 145 -7.41 11.64 -8.35
N ARG A 146 -7.23 10.80 -7.33
CA ARG A 146 -6.07 9.90 -7.20
C ARG A 146 -6.06 8.80 -8.24
N LEU A 147 -7.21 8.15 -8.47
CA LEU A 147 -7.36 7.11 -9.47
C LEU A 147 -7.16 7.65 -10.90
N VAL A 148 -7.62 8.87 -11.18
CA VAL A 148 -7.38 9.55 -12.47
C VAL A 148 -5.89 9.84 -12.67
N ALA A 149 -5.18 10.28 -11.62
CA ALA A 149 -3.74 10.52 -11.72
C ALA A 149 -2.97 9.25 -12.14
N PHE A 150 -3.27 8.09 -11.54
CA PHE A 150 -2.69 6.81 -11.96
C PHE A 150 -3.06 6.43 -13.39
N ARG A 151 -4.33 6.63 -13.77
CA ARG A 151 -4.79 6.32 -15.13
C ARG A 151 -4.08 7.16 -16.18
N ASN A 152 -3.84 8.43 -15.91
CA ASN A 152 -3.11 9.32 -16.82
C ASN A 152 -1.64 8.88 -17.02
N LEU A 153 -1.07 8.18 -16.03
CA LEU A 153 0.24 7.56 -16.16
C LEU A 153 0.19 6.24 -16.95
N GLY A 154 -0.98 5.66 -17.21
CA GLY A 154 -1.11 4.31 -17.77
C GLY A 154 -0.97 3.20 -16.72
N ILE A 155 -1.19 3.51 -15.44
CA ILE A 155 -1.17 2.52 -14.36
C ILE A 155 -2.57 1.92 -14.18
N TYR A 156 -2.66 0.59 -14.23
CA TYR A 156 -3.89 -0.18 -14.11
C TYR A 156 -4.28 -0.38 -12.64
N LEU A 157 -5.42 0.18 -12.24
CA LEU A 157 -6.01 0.04 -10.91
C LEU A 157 -7.52 -0.26 -11.04
N PRO A 158 -7.92 -1.55 -11.11
CA PRO A 158 -9.30 -1.93 -11.30
C PRO A 158 -10.14 -1.84 -10.02
N PHE A 159 -11.38 -1.38 -10.13
CA PHE A 159 -12.34 -1.30 -9.03
C PHE A 159 -13.77 -1.45 -9.57
N VAL A 160 -14.73 -1.79 -8.72
CA VAL A 160 -16.14 -1.97 -9.12
C VAL A 160 -16.72 -0.66 -9.66
N GLY A 161 -17.32 -0.70 -10.84
CA GLY A 161 -17.87 0.48 -11.52
C GLY A 161 -16.89 1.19 -12.45
N LEU A 162 -15.70 0.64 -12.70
CA LEU A 162 -14.79 1.16 -13.73
C LEU A 162 -15.44 1.10 -15.12
N SER A 163 -15.39 2.21 -15.87
CA SER A 163 -16.05 2.31 -17.19
C SER A 163 -15.37 1.41 -18.23
N LYS A 164 -16.11 0.96 -19.26
CA LYS A 164 -15.57 0.15 -20.37
C LYS A 164 -14.37 0.82 -21.03
N LYS A 165 -14.51 2.10 -21.38
CA LYS A 165 -13.41 2.93 -21.92
C LYS A 165 -12.16 2.93 -21.04
N ALA A 166 -12.31 3.01 -19.72
CA ALA A 166 -11.17 3.00 -18.81
C ALA A 166 -10.54 1.61 -18.64
N ARG A 167 -11.30 0.53 -18.87
CA ARG A 167 -10.81 -0.85 -18.83
C ARG A 167 -10.01 -1.22 -20.08
N GLU A 168 -10.41 -0.70 -21.23
CA GLU A 168 -9.79 -0.97 -22.53
C GLU A 168 -8.62 -0.02 -22.85
N ALA A 169 -8.42 1.02 -22.03
CA ALA A 169 -7.30 1.93 -22.20
C ALA A 169 -5.95 1.20 -21.99
N PRO A 170 -4.93 1.46 -22.82
CA PRO A 170 -3.59 0.92 -22.65
C PRO A 170 -3.07 1.24 -21.24
N SER A 171 -2.90 0.19 -20.44
CA SER A 171 -2.45 0.32 -19.06
C SER A 171 -1.73 -0.94 -18.62
N MET A 172 -0.90 -0.80 -17.59
CA MET A 172 -0.09 -1.89 -17.06
C MET A 172 -0.06 -1.86 -15.55
N LEU A 173 0.33 -2.96 -14.93
CA LEU A 173 0.52 -3.00 -13.48
C LEU A 173 1.56 -1.97 -13.04
N ARG A 174 1.41 -1.49 -11.82
CA ARG A 174 2.26 -0.43 -11.26
C ARG A 174 3.74 -0.82 -11.22
N SER A 175 4.06 -2.07 -10.90
CA SER A 175 5.42 -2.61 -10.97
C SER A 175 5.96 -2.61 -12.40
N THR A 176 5.16 -3.04 -13.37
CA THR A 176 5.49 -3.03 -14.81
C THR A 176 5.69 -1.61 -15.33
N TRP A 177 4.97 -0.63 -14.81
CA TRP A 177 5.12 0.78 -15.18
C TRP A 177 6.45 1.39 -14.70
N VAL A 178 6.92 0.96 -13.53
CA VAL A 178 8.13 1.45 -12.88
C VAL A 178 9.40 0.94 -13.54
N LEU A 179 9.43 -0.35 -13.90
CA LEU A 179 10.63 -1.03 -14.40
C LEU A 179 11.28 -0.36 -15.63
N PRO A 180 10.57 -0.07 -16.74
CA PRO A 180 11.20 0.53 -17.92
C PRO A 180 11.74 1.93 -17.64
N ARG A 181 11.09 2.71 -16.78
CA ARG A 181 11.54 4.05 -16.38
C ARG A 181 12.82 4.02 -15.57
N TYR A 182 12.89 3.06 -14.64
CA TYR A 182 14.10 2.82 -13.88
C TYR A 182 15.26 2.41 -14.79
N LEU A 183 15.02 1.50 -15.74
CA LEU A 183 16.03 1.07 -16.71
C LEU A 183 16.45 2.17 -17.68
N ALA A 184 15.57 3.13 -17.98
CA ALA A 184 15.88 4.32 -18.78
C ALA A 184 16.68 5.39 -18.02
N GLY A 185 17.01 5.16 -16.73
CA GLY A 185 17.77 6.10 -15.91
C GLY A 185 16.95 7.29 -15.42
N GLU A 186 15.61 7.23 -15.45
CA GLU A 186 14.79 8.27 -14.86
C GLU A 186 15.02 8.36 -13.33
N SER A 187 14.77 9.55 -12.76
CA SER A 187 14.97 9.78 -11.34
C SER A 187 14.12 8.85 -10.48
N VAL A 188 14.78 7.97 -9.70
CA VAL A 188 14.14 7.04 -8.76
C VAL A 188 13.15 7.75 -7.83
N ILE A 189 13.51 8.96 -7.36
CA ILE A 189 12.66 9.78 -6.49
C ILE A 189 11.37 10.16 -7.22
N GLN A 190 11.46 10.56 -8.49
CA GLN A 190 10.27 10.94 -9.27
C GLN A 190 9.41 9.73 -9.62
N ILE A 191 10.03 8.62 -10.06
CA ILE A 191 9.31 7.37 -10.35
C ILE A 191 8.53 6.92 -9.12
N ARG A 192 9.18 6.86 -7.96
CA ARG A 192 8.57 6.44 -6.69
C ARG A 192 7.46 7.39 -6.24
N LYS A 193 7.65 8.70 -6.39
CA LYS A 193 6.62 9.69 -6.06
C LYS A 193 5.38 9.54 -6.96
N GLN A 194 5.58 9.35 -8.27
CA GLN A 194 4.48 9.21 -9.24
C GLN A 194 3.74 7.88 -9.08
N ALA A 195 4.48 6.79 -8.90
CA ALA A 195 3.91 5.46 -8.64
C ALA A 195 3.47 5.27 -7.18
N ALA A 196 3.69 6.25 -6.29
CA ALA A 196 3.44 6.14 -4.85
C ALA A 196 4.04 4.85 -4.23
N ILE A 197 5.33 4.61 -4.47
CA ILE A 197 6.08 3.46 -3.96
C ILE A 197 7.08 3.89 -2.90
N SER A 198 7.03 3.22 -1.73
CA SER A 198 7.96 3.45 -0.63
C SER A 198 9.37 2.97 -0.97
N LYS A 199 10.37 3.41 -0.20
CA LYS A 199 11.77 3.03 -0.46
C LYS A 199 11.96 1.54 -0.22
N GLY A 200 11.35 1.04 0.86
CA GLY A 200 11.40 -0.37 1.23
C GLY A 200 10.84 -1.29 0.14
N ARG A 201 9.73 -0.88 -0.49
CA ARG A 201 9.09 -1.66 -1.57
C ARG A 201 9.79 -1.52 -2.93
N PHE A 202 10.57 -0.46 -3.14
CA PHE A 202 11.36 -0.28 -4.37
C PHE A 202 12.68 -1.03 -4.36
N ALA A 203 13.29 -1.20 -3.18
CA ALA A 203 14.60 -1.81 -3.00
C ALA A 203 14.57 -3.31 -2.66
N GLY A 204 13.38 -3.89 -2.45
CA GLY A 204 13.17 -5.30 -2.14
C GLY A 204 12.51 -6.02 -3.29
#